data_AF-A0A4W3HIL7-F1
#
_entry.id   AF-A0A4W3HIL7-F1
#
_cell.length_a   1.000
_cell.length_b   1.000
_cell.length_c   1.000
_cell.angle_alpha   90.00
_cell.angle_beta   90.00
_cell.angle_gamma   90.00
#
_symmetry.space_group_name_H-M   'P 1'
#
loop_
_entity.id
_entity.type
_entity.pdbx_description
1 polymer ?
#
loop_
_entity_poly.entity_id
_entity_poly.type
_entity_poly.pdbx_seq_one_letter_code
_entity_poly.pdbx_strand_id
1 'polypeptide(L)'
;MQVSFVCTDHNLKSRNADDRLSRQNANSPSLGSRGKFRAVAMVARSWGQLSVQNVPSTSDLSSKQPGMKYRNLGKSGLRVSCLGLGKHDELSDRLMAEQLMTMAYENGINLFDTAEVYAVMLCGTSVNICSFSFHRRSSLVITTKIFWGGKAETERGLSRKHIIEGLKASLERLQLEYVDVVFANRPDPNTPMEGDPFSSSKSRTFIIEETVRAMTHVINQGMAMYWGTSRWSAMEIMEAYSVARQFNLIPPICEQAEYHLFQREKVEVQLPELFHKIGEK
;
A
#
# COMPACT_ATOMS: atom_id res chain seq x y z
N MET A 1 -8.70 -15.77 2.42
CA MET A 1 -8.02 -15.57 1.12
C MET A 1 -6.90 -14.57 1.32
N GLN A 2 -5.64 -15.00 1.28
CA GLN A 2 -4.46 -14.18 1.55
C GLN A 2 -4.08 -13.43 0.28
N VAL A 3 -4.25 -12.11 0.26
CA VAL A 3 -3.84 -11.28 -0.88
C VAL A 3 -2.44 -10.75 -0.59
N SER A 4 -1.44 -11.45 -1.10
CA SER A 4 -0.05 -11.00 -1.07
C SER A 4 0.19 -10.04 -2.23
N PHE A 5 0.57 -8.80 -1.93
CA PHE A 5 1.07 -7.88 -2.95
C PHE A 5 2.42 -8.40 -3.45
N VAL A 6 2.45 -8.93 -4.68
CA VAL A 6 3.72 -9.27 -5.34
C VAL A 6 4.09 -8.16 -6.27
N CYS A 7 4.97 -7.31 -5.77
CA CYS A 7 5.77 -6.42 -6.60
C CYS A 7 7.04 -7.20 -6.96
N THR A 8 7.19 -7.61 -8.22
CA THR A 8 8.40 -8.29 -8.70
C THR A 8 9.60 -7.34 -8.69
N ASP A 9 10.77 -7.84 -8.26
CA ASP A 9 12.05 -7.14 -8.42
C ASP A 9 12.65 -7.55 -9.78
N HIS A 10 12.70 -6.64 -10.75
CA HIS A 10 13.47 -6.84 -11.99
C HIS A 10 14.75 -6.00 -11.95
N ASN A 11 15.75 -6.50 -11.23
CA ASN A 11 17.13 -6.05 -11.37
C ASN A 11 17.89 -7.09 -12.21
N LEU A 12 17.74 -7.03 -13.53
CA LEU A 12 18.68 -7.70 -14.43
C LEU A 12 20.00 -6.92 -14.34
N LYS A 13 20.91 -7.43 -13.51
CA LYS A 13 22.31 -7.01 -13.48
C LYS A 13 22.90 -7.18 -14.88
N SER A 14 23.11 -6.07 -15.58
CA SER A 14 24.08 -6.00 -16.66
C SER A 14 25.42 -6.49 -16.11
N ARG A 15 26.03 -7.45 -16.79
CA ARG A 15 27.33 -8.01 -16.42
C ARG A 15 28.38 -6.90 -16.45
N ASN A 16 29.05 -6.72 -15.31
CA ASN A 16 30.19 -5.82 -15.13
C ASN A 16 31.28 -6.07 -16.19
N ALA A 17 31.78 -4.99 -16.76
CA ALA A 17 33.12 -4.89 -17.33
C ALA A 17 33.77 -3.64 -16.70
N ASP A 18 34.19 -3.74 -15.44
CA ASP A 18 35.13 -2.81 -14.79
C ASP A 18 35.59 -3.40 -13.43
N ASP A 19 35.96 -4.68 -13.47
CA ASP A 19 36.56 -5.38 -12.32
C ASP A 19 38.00 -5.76 -12.68
N ARG A 20 38.83 -4.75 -12.90
CA ARG A 20 40.30 -4.84 -12.98
C ARG A 20 40.89 -3.49 -12.61
N LEU A 21 41.86 -3.51 -11.69
CA LEU A 21 42.55 -2.39 -11.02
C LEU A 21 41.73 -1.90 -9.81
N SER A 22 42.08 -2.14 -8.55
CA SER A 22 43.40 -2.15 -7.92
C SER A 22 43.31 -2.75 -6.51
N ARG A 23 44.21 -3.67 -6.16
CA ARG A 23 44.41 -4.17 -4.79
C ARG A 23 45.78 -3.73 -4.27
N GLN A 24 45.78 -3.30 -3.00
CA GLN A 24 46.85 -3.34 -1.99
C GLN A 24 48.06 -2.38 -2.10
N ASN A 25 48.32 -1.58 -1.04
CA ASN A 25 49.26 -1.95 0.02
C ASN A 25 49.26 -0.99 1.23
N ALA A 26 49.70 -1.54 2.38
CA ALA A 26 49.77 -0.94 3.71
C ALA A 26 51.14 -0.29 4.02
N ASN A 27 51.16 0.69 4.94
CA ASN A 27 52.11 0.88 6.08
C ASN A 27 52.26 2.37 6.50
N SER A 28 52.42 2.59 7.81
CA SER A 28 52.31 3.80 8.67
C SER A 28 53.64 4.58 8.84
N PRO A 29 53.90 5.52 9.83
CA PRO A 29 53.10 6.34 10.79
C PRO A 29 53.56 7.85 10.95
N SER A 30 53.08 8.54 12.01
CA SER A 30 53.60 9.76 12.73
C SER A 30 52.81 11.09 12.53
N LEU A 31 52.64 12.07 13.43
CA LEU A 31 52.89 12.33 14.88
C LEU A 31 52.23 13.69 15.26
N GLY A 32 51.73 13.84 16.51
CA GLY A 32 51.54 15.13 17.22
C GLY A 32 50.23 15.90 16.96
N SER A 33 49.58 16.62 17.89
CA SER A 33 49.94 17.13 19.22
C SER A 33 48.65 17.60 19.97
N ARG A 34 48.65 17.42 21.31
CA ARG A 34 48.05 18.20 22.43
C ARG A 34 46.95 19.24 22.09
N GLY A 35 45.79 19.32 22.74
CA GLY A 35 45.43 19.09 24.15
C GLY A 35 44.75 20.35 24.70
N LYS A 36 43.73 20.22 25.59
CA LYS A 36 43.40 21.17 26.67
C LYS A 36 42.25 20.65 27.55
N PHE A 37 42.58 20.42 28.81
CA PHE A 37 41.67 20.20 29.92
C PHE A 37 41.03 21.51 30.38
N ARG A 38 39.84 21.43 30.97
CA ARG A 38 39.36 22.39 31.97
C ARG A 38 38.65 21.64 33.08
N ALA A 39 39.28 21.61 34.25
CA ALA A 39 38.67 21.26 35.53
C ALA A 39 38.27 22.57 36.23
N VAL A 40 37.12 22.57 36.89
CA VAL A 40 36.78 23.51 37.97
C VAL A 40 36.15 22.68 39.08
N ALA A 41 36.72 22.78 40.28
CA ALA A 41 36.23 22.19 41.52
C ALA A 41 35.81 23.31 42.48
N MET A 42 34.79 23.06 43.32
CA MET A 42 34.67 23.34 44.77
C MET A 42 33.23 23.02 45.21
N VAL A 43 32.97 21.86 45.85
CA VAL A 43 32.86 21.58 47.30
C VAL A 43 31.70 22.34 48.00
N ALA A 44 30.66 21.64 48.47
CA ALA A 44 30.50 21.25 49.88
C ALA A 44 29.11 20.66 50.22
N ARG A 45 29.14 19.67 51.14
CA ARG A 45 28.11 19.20 52.10
C ARG A 45 27.19 18.02 51.69
N SER A 46 27.53 16.89 52.31
CA SER A 46 26.68 15.79 52.81
C SER A 46 25.24 16.26 53.11
N TRP A 47 24.18 15.48 52.92
CA TRP A 47 23.70 14.39 53.77
C TRP A 47 22.63 13.61 52.97
N GLY A 48 22.55 12.29 53.11
CA GLY A 48 21.37 11.52 52.68
C GLY A 48 21.67 10.30 51.83
N GLN A 49 21.67 9.16 52.49
CA GLN A 49 21.66 7.82 51.90
C GLN A 49 20.35 7.65 51.11
N LEU A 50 20.42 7.78 49.78
CA LEU A 50 19.35 7.39 48.87
C LEU A 50 19.90 6.33 47.92
N SER A 51 19.28 5.16 48.00
CA SER A 51 19.46 4.02 47.10
C SER A 51 19.43 4.51 45.65
N VAL A 52 20.57 4.41 44.96
CA VAL A 52 20.64 4.54 43.51
C VAL A 52 20.04 3.26 42.94
N GLN A 53 18.74 3.28 42.67
CA GLN A 53 18.19 2.37 41.67
C GLN A 53 18.84 2.72 40.34
N ASN A 54 19.53 1.75 39.75
CA ASN A 54 20.09 1.81 38.40
C ASN A 54 19.04 2.37 37.44
N VAL A 55 19.15 3.65 37.10
CA VAL A 55 18.55 4.20 35.89
C VAL A 55 19.34 3.57 34.74
N PRO A 56 18.72 2.80 33.83
CA PRO A 56 19.45 2.29 32.68
C PRO A 56 19.95 3.48 31.89
N SER A 57 21.26 3.50 31.65
CA SER A 57 21.90 4.48 30.77
C SER A 57 21.18 4.48 29.42
N THR A 58 20.76 5.67 28.99
CA THR A 58 20.13 5.98 27.70
C THR A 58 21.11 5.85 26.52
N SER A 59 21.74 4.68 26.39
CA SER A 59 22.73 4.40 25.34
C SER A 59 22.48 3.09 24.58
N ASP A 60 21.33 2.43 24.75
CA ASP A 60 21.01 1.18 24.04
C ASP A 60 19.61 1.14 23.41
N LEU A 61 19.02 2.30 23.12
CA LEU A 61 18.03 2.36 22.04
C LEU A 61 18.77 2.49 20.72
N SER A 62 19.51 1.44 20.37
CA SER A 62 19.64 1.08 18.97
C SER A 62 18.21 0.87 18.48
N SER A 63 17.56 1.95 18.04
CA SER A 63 16.34 1.89 17.27
C SER A 63 16.70 1.02 16.07
N LYS A 64 16.44 -0.29 16.19
CA LYS A 64 16.50 -1.21 15.07
C LYS A 64 15.51 -0.63 14.08
N GLN A 65 16.02 0.15 13.13
CA GLN A 65 15.29 0.53 11.95
C GLN A 65 14.71 -0.79 11.43
N PRO A 66 13.37 -0.93 11.37
CA PRO A 66 12.78 -2.14 10.86
C PRO A 66 13.43 -2.39 9.51
N GLY A 67 13.94 -3.59 9.25
CA GLY A 67 14.59 -3.95 7.98
C GLY A 67 13.64 -3.92 6.77
N MET A 68 12.51 -3.22 6.89
CA MET A 68 11.45 -3.09 5.91
C MET A 68 11.96 -2.34 4.68
N LYS A 69 11.75 -2.95 3.51
CA LYS A 69 12.07 -2.33 2.23
C LYS A 69 10.83 -1.64 1.68
N TYR A 70 11.01 -0.40 1.23
CA TYR A 70 9.97 0.37 0.57
C TYR A 70 10.23 0.48 -0.93
N ARG A 71 9.19 0.31 -1.74
CA ARG A 71 9.24 0.35 -3.20
C ARG A 71 8.10 1.21 -3.75
N ASN A 72 8.23 1.68 -4.98
CA ASN A 72 7.13 2.35 -5.67
C ASN A 72 6.02 1.34 -5.99
N LEU A 73 4.76 1.76 -5.86
CA LEU A 73 3.62 0.98 -6.31
C LEU A 73 3.44 1.21 -7.82
N GLY A 74 3.83 0.22 -8.61
CA GLY A 74 3.97 0.39 -10.05
C GLY A 74 5.02 1.46 -10.37
N LYS A 75 4.73 2.31 -11.36
CA LYS A 75 5.56 3.49 -11.69
C LYS A 75 5.04 4.80 -11.08
N SER A 76 4.10 4.71 -10.13
CA SER A 76 3.60 5.87 -9.39
C SER A 76 4.64 6.39 -8.39
N GLY A 77 4.43 7.60 -7.85
CA GLY A 77 5.23 8.15 -6.76
C GLY A 77 4.93 7.55 -5.38
N LEU A 78 3.87 6.73 -5.25
CA LEU A 78 3.44 6.17 -3.98
C LEU A 78 4.42 5.08 -3.51
N ARG A 79 5.02 5.27 -2.33
CA ARG A 79 5.94 4.29 -1.74
C ARG A 79 5.24 3.40 -0.71
N VAL A 80 5.30 2.10 -0.94
CA VAL A 80 4.69 1.08 -0.08
C VAL A 80 5.75 0.15 0.49
N SER A 81 5.52 -0.36 1.69
CA SER A 81 6.28 -1.46 2.27
C SER A 81 6.17 -2.71 1.39
N CYS A 82 7.23 -3.52 1.31
CA CYS A 82 7.22 -4.75 0.50
C CYS A 82 6.22 -5.81 1.01
N LEU A 83 5.76 -5.65 2.26
CA LEU A 83 4.66 -6.39 2.84
C LEU A 83 3.55 -5.40 3.19
N GLY A 84 2.31 -5.82 2.98
CA GLY A 84 1.11 -5.11 3.44
C GLY A 84 0.30 -6.01 4.35
N LEU A 85 -0.57 -5.41 5.15
CA LEU A 85 -1.51 -6.13 6.00
C LEU A 85 -2.94 -5.96 5.45
N GLY A 86 -3.50 -7.05 4.95
CA GLY A 86 -4.90 -7.12 4.54
C GLY A 86 -5.78 -7.66 5.66
N LYS A 87 -7.08 -7.34 5.63
CA LYS A 87 -8.04 -7.94 6.57
C LYS A 87 -8.14 -9.46 6.38
N HIS A 88 -7.97 -10.20 7.47
CA HIS A 88 -8.22 -11.64 7.58
C HIS A 88 -9.57 -11.90 8.27
N ASP A 89 -10.28 -12.97 7.89
CA ASP A 89 -11.60 -13.33 8.43
C ASP A 89 -11.58 -13.58 9.96
N GLU A 90 -10.41 -13.88 10.51
CA GLU A 90 -10.18 -14.11 11.95
C GLU A 90 -10.03 -12.81 12.77
N LEU A 91 -10.01 -11.63 12.14
CA LEU A 91 -9.95 -10.32 12.82
C LEU A 91 -11.33 -9.86 13.33
N SER A 92 -12.12 -10.77 13.88
CA SER A 92 -13.42 -10.46 14.50
C SER A 92 -13.26 -9.84 15.89
N ASP A 93 -12.12 -10.09 16.56
CA ASP A 93 -11.76 -9.44 17.82
C ASP A 93 -11.03 -8.11 17.56
N ARG A 94 -11.65 -7.02 18.01
CA ARG A 94 -11.13 -5.65 17.89
C ARG A 94 -9.77 -5.47 18.55
N LEU A 95 -9.54 -6.08 19.72
CA LEU A 95 -8.26 -5.92 20.43
C LEU A 95 -7.12 -6.60 19.67
N MET A 96 -7.38 -7.78 19.10
CA MET A 96 -6.41 -8.49 18.26
C MET A 96 -6.11 -7.72 16.98
N ALA A 97 -7.13 -7.14 16.34
CA ALA A 97 -6.94 -6.31 15.15
C ALA A 97 -6.06 -5.08 15.46
N GLU A 98 -6.30 -4.39 16.56
CA GLU A 98 -5.49 -3.24 16.97
C GLU A 98 -4.02 -3.62 17.26
N GLN A 99 -3.81 -4.73 17.97
CA GLN A 99 -2.45 -5.24 18.24
C GLN A 99 -1.72 -5.63 16.96
N LEU A 100 -2.39 -6.32 16.03
CA LEU A 100 -1.78 -6.76 14.77
C LEU A 100 -1.38 -5.56 13.90
N MET A 101 -2.25 -4.55 13.80
CA MET A 101 -1.97 -3.33 13.04
C MET A 101 -0.82 -2.53 13.68
N THR A 102 -0.79 -2.43 15.02
CA THR A 102 0.29 -1.76 15.76
C THR A 102 1.63 -2.45 15.51
N MET A 103 1.68 -3.78 15.67
CA MET A 103 2.91 -4.55 15.39
C MET A 103 3.36 -4.40 13.94
N ALA A 104 2.43 -4.43 12.99
CA ALA A 104 2.74 -4.23 11.57
C ALA A 104 3.39 -2.86 11.34
N TYR A 105 2.77 -1.79 11.87
CA TYR A 105 3.27 -0.43 11.73
C TYR A 105 4.63 -0.21 12.40
N GLU A 106 4.82 -0.70 13.63
CA GLU A 106 6.11 -0.63 14.35
C GLU A 106 7.23 -1.38 13.61
N ASN A 107 6.88 -2.42 12.85
CA ASN A 107 7.81 -3.14 11.95
C ASN A 107 7.93 -2.50 10.55
N GLY A 108 7.41 -1.30 10.35
CA GLY A 108 7.56 -0.50 9.13
C GLY A 108 6.51 -0.79 8.04
N ILE A 109 5.52 -1.64 8.27
CA ILE A 109 4.41 -1.81 7.30
C ILE A 109 3.61 -0.51 7.26
N ASN A 110 3.48 0.07 6.05
CA ASN A 110 2.64 1.24 5.84
C ASN A 110 1.39 0.94 4.99
N LEU A 111 1.33 -0.23 4.34
CA LEU A 111 0.23 -0.61 3.45
C LEU A 111 -0.81 -1.45 4.19
N PHE A 112 -2.04 -0.94 4.27
CA PHE A 112 -3.18 -1.58 4.92
C PHE A 112 -4.37 -1.66 3.98
N ASP A 113 -4.91 -2.86 3.81
CA ASP A 113 -5.89 -3.16 2.76
C ASP A 113 -7.21 -3.70 3.31
N THR A 114 -8.32 -3.16 2.81
CA THR A 114 -9.69 -3.54 3.20
C THR A 114 -10.63 -3.58 1.97
N ALA A 115 -11.93 -3.81 2.17
CA ALA A 115 -12.95 -3.70 1.14
C ALA A 115 -14.32 -3.38 1.77
N GLU A 116 -15.23 -2.79 1.01
CA GLU A 116 -16.57 -2.45 1.50
C GLU A 116 -17.36 -3.69 1.95
N VAL A 117 -17.20 -4.82 1.26
CA VAL A 117 -17.88 -6.08 1.58
C VAL A 117 -17.46 -6.62 2.95
N TYR A 118 -16.20 -6.39 3.32
CA TYR A 118 -15.68 -6.79 4.63
C TYR A 118 -16.13 -5.83 5.74
N ALA A 119 -16.67 -4.66 5.38
CA ALA A 119 -17.24 -3.71 6.32
C ALA A 119 -18.73 -3.99 6.62
N VAL A 120 -19.43 -4.76 5.78
CA VAL A 120 -20.84 -5.13 6.02
C VAL A 120 -21.01 -6.03 7.26
N MET A 121 -19.99 -6.82 7.63
CA MET A 121 -19.99 -7.56 8.91
C MET A 121 -19.66 -6.72 10.14
N LEU A 122 -19.61 -5.38 10.01
CA LEU A 122 -19.33 -4.45 11.11
C LEU A 122 -20.49 -3.50 11.42
N CYS A 123 -21.72 -3.87 11.03
CA CYS A 123 -22.90 -3.27 11.64
C CYS A 123 -23.05 -3.81 13.08
N GLY A 124 -22.25 -3.24 13.99
CA GLY A 124 -22.27 -3.56 15.42
C GLY A 124 -21.00 -3.18 16.17
N THR A 125 -19.81 -3.35 15.57
CA THR A 125 -18.56 -3.31 16.35
C THR A 125 -17.32 -3.01 15.46
N SER A 126 -17.19 -1.76 15.03
CA SER A 126 -15.94 -1.01 14.86
C SER A 126 -14.61 -1.81 14.77
N VAL A 127 -14.23 -2.25 13.56
CA VAL A 127 -12.81 -2.21 13.15
C VAL A 127 -12.56 -0.82 12.62
N ASN A 128 -12.41 0.09 13.57
CA ASN A 128 -12.14 1.48 13.30
C ASN A 128 -10.64 1.59 13.01
N ILE A 129 -10.27 2.11 11.84
CA ILE A 129 -8.94 2.72 11.68
C ILE A 129 -8.76 3.85 12.72
N CYS A 130 -9.78 4.26 13.48
CA CYS A 130 -9.66 5.08 14.69
C CYS A 130 -8.67 4.53 15.76
N SER A 131 -8.30 3.24 15.75
CA SER A 131 -7.15 2.77 16.56
C SER A 131 -5.80 3.40 16.13
N PHE A 132 -5.75 4.09 14.97
CA PHE A 132 -4.64 4.92 14.52
C PHE A 132 -4.68 6.36 15.02
N SER A 133 -5.46 6.69 16.05
CA SER A 133 -5.45 8.04 16.66
C SER A 133 -4.04 8.52 17.07
N PHE A 134 -3.06 7.61 17.23
CA PHE A 134 -1.66 7.94 17.52
C PHE A 134 -0.74 8.06 16.30
N HIS A 135 -1.20 7.74 15.09
CA HIS A 135 -0.37 7.70 13.89
C HIS A 135 -0.79 8.78 12.90
N ARG A 136 0.20 9.39 12.23
CA ARG A 136 -0.07 10.41 11.22
C ARG A 136 -0.72 9.75 10.00
N ARG A 137 -1.87 10.24 9.55
CA ARG A 137 -2.52 9.77 8.30
C ARG A 137 -1.56 9.76 7.11
N SER A 138 -0.63 10.72 7.06
CA SER A 138 0.39 10.86 6.02
C SER A 138 1.50 9.80 6.04
N SER A 139 1.64 9.01 7.10
CA SER A 139 2.58 7.87 7.15
C SER A 139 1.95 6.54 6.77
N LEU A 140 0.65 6.51 6.47
CA LEU A 140 -0.12 5.31 6.14
C LEU A 140 -0.53 5.33 4.67
N VAL A 141 -0.61 4.13 4.08
CA VAL A 141 -1.19 3.85 2.78
C VAL A 141 -2.40 2.94 2.99
N ILE A 142 -3.59 3.51 2.94
CA ILE A 142 -4.86 2.82 3.15
C ILE A 142 -5.50 2.52 1.79
N THR A 143 -5.85 1.26 1.56
CA THR A 143 -6.53 0.84 0.34
C THR A 143 -7.88 0.21 0.63
N THR A 144 -8.88 0.49 -0.20
CA THR A 144 -10.21 -0.15 -0.12
C THR A 144 -10.67 -0.59 -1.50
N LYS A 145 -11.61 -1.53 -1.55
CA LYS A 145 -12.15 -2.09 -2.79
C LYS A 145 -13.66 -1.93 -2.84
N ILE A 146 -14.16 -1.58 -4.02
CA ILE A 146 -15.58 -1.37 -4.31
C ILE A 146 -16.04 -2.43 -5.31
N PHE A 147 -17.15 -3.09 -4.99
CA PHE A 147 -17.98 -3.92 -5.87
C PHE A 147 -19.27 -4.43 -5.18
N TRP A 148 -19.23 -4.76 -3.88
CA TRP A 148 -20.36 -5.34 -3.15
C TRP A 148 -20.66 -4.51 -1.90
N GLY A 149 -21.51 -3.49 -2.02
CA GLY A 149 -21.85 -2.60 -0.91
C GLY A 149 -23.14 -2.94 -0.18
N GLY A 150 -24.01 -3.78 -0.76
CA GLY A 150 -25.29 -4.11 -0.14
C GLY A 150 -26.09 -5.19 -0.87
N LYS A 151 -27.38 -5.28 -0.52
CA LYS A 151 -28.31 -6.31 -1.05
C LYS A 151 -29.12 -5.81 -2.24
N ALA A 152 -29.28 -4.50 -2.41
CA ALA A 152 -30.03 -3.95 -3.52
C ALA A 152 -29.25 -4.03 -4.83
N GLU A 153 -29.96 -4.06 -5.97
CA GLU A 153 -29.35 -4.15 -7.31
C GLU A 153 -28.35 -3.02 -7.58
N THR A 154 -28.63 -1.82 -7.06
CA THR A 154 -27.79 -0.63 -7.26
C THR A 154 -26.64 -0.52 -6.24
N GLU A 155 -26.54 -1.45 -5.30
CA GLU A 155 -25.49 -1.48 -4.26
C GLU A 155 -24.37 -2.47 -4.63
N ARG A 156 -24.22 -2.76 -5.93
CA ARG A 156 -23.17 -3.62 -6.47
C ARG A 156 -22.65 -3.16 -7.84
N GLY A 157 -21.51 -3.69 -8.23
CA GLY A 157 -20.87 -3.48 -9.52
C GLY A 157 -19.93 -2.30 -9.57
N LEU A 158 -19.62 -1.82 -10.78
CA LEU A 158 -18.69 -0.73 -11.04
C LEU A 158 -19.33 0.43 -11.81
N SER A 159 -20.66 0.57 -11.67
CA SER A 159 -21.37 1.75 -12.12
C SER A 159 -20.87 3.00 -11.40
N ARG A 160 -20.99 4.16 -12.05
CA ARG A 160 -20.65 5.45 -11.45
C ARG A 160 -21.40 5.69 -10.14
N LYS A 161 -22.67 5.28 -10.08
CA LYS A 161 -23.50 5.36 -8.87
C LYS A 161 -22.84 4.60 -7.72
N HIS A 162 -22.56 3.32 -7.92
CA HIS A 162 -22.01 2.46 -6.86
C HIS A 162 -20.59 2.86 -6.47
N ILE A 163 -19.73 3.26 -7.42
CA ILE A 163 -18.37 3.72 -7.11
C ILE A 163 -18.40 4.94 -6.18
N ILE A 164 -19.25 5.92 -6.46
CA ILE A 164 -19.33 7.14 -5.65
C ILE A 164 -19.98 6.84 -4.29
N GLU A 165 -21.12 6.13 -4.28
CA GLU A 165 -21.87 5.83 -3.04
C GLU A 165 -21.12 4.85 -2.13
N GLY A 166 -20.59 3.76 -2.70
CA GLY A 166 -19.81 2.75 -1.99
C GLY A 166 -18.51 3.30 -1.40
N LEU A 167 -17.82 4.19 -2.13
CA LEU A 167 -16.62 4.84 -1.60
C LEU A 167 -16.97 5.84 -0.48
N LYS A 168 -18.02 6.66 -0.63
CA LYS A 168 -18.49 7.55 0.45
C LYS A 168 -18.82 6.77 1.72
N ALA A 169 -19.59 5.69 1.59
CA ALA A 169 -19.95 4.83 2.72
C ALA A 169 -18.71 4.15 3.33
N SER A 170 -17.72 3.78 2.51
CA SER A 170 -16.46 3.23 3.00
C SER A 170 -15.65 4.27 3.79
N LEU A 171 -15.53 5.49 3.28
CA LEU A 171 -14.83 6.58 3.97
C LEU A 171 -15.48 6.94 5.31
N GLU A 172 -16.81 6.97 5.36
CA GLU A 172 -17.58 7.17 6.60
C GLU A 172 -17.28 6.07 7.63
N ARG A 173 -17.33 4.79 7.22
CA ARG A 173 -17.00 3.65 8.10
C ARG A 173 -15.54 3.66 8.55
N LEU A 174 -14.62 4.11 7.70
CA LEU A 174 -13.20 4.22 8.02
C LEU A 174 -12.86 5.46 8.84
N GLN A 175 -13.79 6.43 8.93
CA GLN A 175 -13.55 7.76 9.50
C GLN A 175 -12.37 8.48 8.84
N LEU A 176 -12.28 8.38 7.50
CA LEU A 176 -11.23 8.99 6.70
C LEU A 176 -11.84 9.95 5.68
N GLU A 177 -11.12 11.04 5.38
CA GLU A 177 -11.48 11.92 4.27
C GLU A 177 -11.15 11.31 2.91
N TYR A 178 -10.09 10.50 2.85
CA TYR A 178 -9.63 9.82 1.64
C TYR A 178 -8.91 8.51 1.90
N VAL A 179 -8.89 7.64 0.89
CA VAL A 179 -8.00 6.47 0.80
C VAL A 179 -6.85 6.75 -0.16
N ASP A 180 -5.71 6.08 0.02
CA ASP A 180 -4.58 6.25 -0.90
C ASP A 180 -4.86 5.56 -2.24
N VAL A 181 -5.47 4.37 -2.22
CA VAL A 181 -5.88 3.68 -3.45
C VAL A 181 -7.28 3.11 -3.29
N VAL A 182 -8.18 3.46 -4.21
CA VAL A 182 -9.46 2.77 -4.38
C VAL A 182 -9.35 1.73 -5.50
N PHE A 183 -9.79 0.51 -5.23
CA PHE A 183 -9.73 -0.59 -6.18
C PHE A 183 -11.11 -0.97 -6.72
N ALA A 184 -11.18 -1.28 -8.01
CA ALA A 184 -12.26 -2.10 -8.54
C ALA A 184 -12.02 -3.56 -8.10
N ASN A 185 -12.87 -4.10 -7.20
CA ASN A 185 -12.59 -5.37 -6.53
C ASN A 185 -12.52 -6.60 -7.48
N ARG A 186 -13.30 -6.54 -8.56
CA ARG A 186 -13.36 -7.52 -9.64
C ARG A 186 -13.88 -6.85 -10.91
N PRO A 187 -13.72 -7.47 -12.09
CA PRO A 187 -14.48 -7.09 -13.27
C PRO A 187 -15.99 -7.20 -13.00
N ASP A 188 -16.75 -6.29 -13.61
CA ASP A 188 -18.20 -6.27 -13.50
C ASP A 188 -18.84 -6.99 -14.71
N PRO A 189 -19.42 -8.19 -14.54
CA PRO A 189 -19.91 -9.00 -15.66
C PRO A 189 -21.27 -8.56 -16.19
N ASN A 190 -22.07 -7.81 -15.40
CA ASN A 190 -23.33 -7.19 -15.86
C ASN A 190 -23.09 -5.97 -16.78
N THR A 191 -21.83 -5.80 -17.12
CA THR A 191 -21.20 -4.66 -17.75
C THR A 191 -20.34 -5.32 -18.83
N PRO A 192 -20.99 -5.78 -19.92
CA PRO A 192 -21.09 -7.18 -20.28
C PRO A 192 -19.73 -7.84 -20.44
N MET A 193 -19.39 -8.76 -19.56
CA MET A 193 -18.26 -9.65 -19.75
C MET A 193 -18.71 -11.10 -19.76
N GLU A 194 -18.33 -11.76 -20.84
CA GLU A 194 -18.30 -13.21 -21.03
C GLU A 194 -19.62 -13.95 -20.75
N GLY A 195 -20.39 -14.18 -21.82
CA GLY A 195 -21.49 -15.13 -21.82
C GLY A 195 -22.44 -14.97 -22.99
N ASP A 196 -22.57 -13.76 -23.52
CA ASP A 196 -23.42 -13.50 -24.68
C ASP A 196 -22.57 -13.35 -25.97
N PRO A 197 -22.64 -14.30 -26.91
CA PRO A 197 -21.98 -14.20 -28.21
C PRO A 197 -22.51 -13.03 -29.07
N PHE A 198 -23.58 -12.35 -28.64
CA PHE A 198 -24.11 -11.12 -29.25
C PHE A 198 -23.71 -9.83 -28.53
N SER A 199 -23.00 -9.89 -27.39
CA SER A 199 -22.52 -8.68 -26.72
C SER A 199 -21.33 -8.08 -27.47
N SER A 200 -21.64 -7.13 -28.35
CA SER A 200 -20.66 -6.43 -29.17
C SER A 200 -19.55 -5.80 -28.32
N SER A 201 -18.29 -5.87 -28.79
CA SER A 201 -17.12 -5.22 -28.19
C SER A 201 -17.34 -3.76 -27.78
N LYS A 202 -18.29 -3.07 -28.45
CA LYS A 202 -18.65 -1.69 -28.20
C LYS A 202 -19.29 -1.47 -26.82
N SER A 203 -20.08 -2.44 -26.33
CA SER A 203 -20.76 -2.32 -25.02
C SER A 203 -19.79 -2.43 -23.85
N ARG A 204 -18.70 -3.21 -23.99
CA ARG A 204 -17.63 -3.32 -22.98
C ARG A 204 -16.86 -2.02 -22.81
N THR A 205 -16.51 -1.37 -23.92
CA THR A 205 -15.74 -0.14 -23.88
C THR A 205 -16.49 1.01 -23.21
N PHE A 206 -17.80 1.15 -23.44
CA PHE A 206 -18.61 2.17 -22.74
C PHE A 206 -18.60 2.03 -21.23
N ILE A 207 -18.47 0.79 -20.77
CA ILE A 207 -18.61 0.43 -19.38
C ILE A 207 -17.30 0.65 -18.64
N ILE A 208 -16.19 0.23 -19.25
CA ILE A 208 -14.87 0.57 -18.75
C ILE A 208 -14.69 2.08 -18.80
N GLU A 209 -15.20 2.77 -19.82
CA GLU A 209 -15.24 4.24 -19.85
C GLU A 209 -15.98 4.83 -18.65
N GLU A 210 -17.19 4.35 -18.33
CA GLU A 210 -17.93 4.81 -17.16
C GLU A 210 -17.15 4.58 -15.86
N THR A 211 -16.59 3.38 -15.67
CA THR A 211 -15.78 3.05 -14.51
C THR A 211 -14.55 3.95 -14.41
N VAL A 212 -13.79 4.15 -15.48
CA VAL A 212 -12.60 5.02 -15.49
C VAL A 212 -12.96 6.48 -15.20
N ARG A 213 -14.08 6.98 -15.75
CA ARG A 213 -14.60 8.32 -15.44
C ARG A 213 -15.04 8.45 -13.99
N ALA A 214 -15.66 7.41 -13.42
CA ALA A 214 -16.06 7.40 -12.01
C ALA A 214 -14.84 7.38 -11.07
N MET A 215 -13.84 6.53 -11.35
CA MET A 215 -12.59 6.48 -10.61
C MET A 215 -11.82 7.81 -10.69
N THR A 216 -11.73 8.40 -11.89
CA THR A 216 -11.14 9.73 -12.08
C THR A 216 -11.90 10.80 -11.31
N HIS A 217 -13.22 10.73 -11.28
CA HIS A 217 -14.05 11.68 -10.55
C HIS A 217 -13.79 11.62 -9.04
N VAL A 218 -13.78 10.43 -8.42
CA VAL A 218 -13.54 10.32 -6.97
C VAL A 218 -12.13 10.77 -6.58
N ILE A 219 -11.14 10.60 -7.47
CA ILE A 219 -9.79 11.16 -7.26
C ILE A 219 -9.82 12.69 -7.32
N ASN A 220 -10.46 13.26 -8.34
CA ASN A 220 -10.56 14.72 -8.49
C ASN A 220 -11.39 15.38 -7.36
N GLN A 221 -12.29 14.63 -6.73
CA GLN A 221 -13.03 15.07 -5.53
C GLN A 221 -12.22 14.91 -4.24
N GLY A 222 -10.99 14.40 -4.30
CA GLY A 222 -10.13 14.19 -3.13
C GLY A 222 -10.54 13.01 -2.26
N MET A 223 -11.44 12.12 -2.72
CA MET A 223 -11.87 10.94 -1.96
C MET A 223 -10.87 9.78 -2.06
N ALA A 224 -10.02 9.79 -3.08
CA ALA A 224 -8.92 8.85 -3.26
C ALA A 224 -7.70 9.56 -3.87
N MET A 225 -6.48 9.10 -3.59
CA MET A 225 -5.28 9.64 -4.24
C MET A 225 -5.02 8.98 -5.60
N TYR A 226 -5.23 7.67 -5.67
CA TYR A 226 -5.06 6.84 -6.86
C TYR A 226 -6.18 5.80 -6.96
N TRP A 227 -6.21 5.10 -8.09
CA TRP A 227 -7.05 3.91 -8.24
C TRP A 227 -6.30 2.75 -8.88
N GLY A 228 -6.84 1.55 -8.69
CA GLY A 228 -6.29 0.32 -9.24
C GLY A 228 -7.38 -0.71 -9.56
N THR A 229 -6.95 -1.83 -10.12
CA THR A 229 -7.80 -2.97 -10.47
C THR A 229 -7.50 -4.17 -9.58
N SER A 230 -8.43 -5.10 -9.47
CA SER A 230 -8.24 -6.36 -8.76
C SER A 230 -8.96 -7.47 -9.51
N ARG A 231 -8.27 -8.57 -9.80
CA ARG A 231 -8.78 -9.71 -10.59
C ARG A 231 -9.12 -9.38 -12.05
N TRP A 232 -8.62 -8.28 -12.59
CA TRP A 232 -8.82 -7.91 -14.00
C TRP A 232 -7.82 -8.63 -14.89
N SER A 233 -8.22 -9.09 -16.07
CA SER A 233 -7.31 -9.62 -17.08
C SER A 233 -6.39 -8.52 -17.61
N ALA A 234 -5.28 -8.92 -18.21
CA ALA A 234 -4.36 -7.94 -18.80
C ALA A 234 -5.00 -7.12 -19.92
N MET A 235 -5.97 -7.70 -20.63
CA MET A 235 -6.73 -7.02 -21.68
C MET A 235 -7.58 -5.89 -21.11
N GLU A 236 -8.33 -6.15 -20.04
CA GLU A 236 -9.19 -5.13 -19.43
C GLU A 236 -8.38 -3.98 -18.81
N ILE A 237 -7.23 -4.29 -18.21
CA ILE A 237 -6.32 -3.27 -17.68
C ILE A 237 -5.81 -2.37 -18.80
N MET A 238 -5.44 -2.96 -19.95
CA MET A 238 -5.03 -2.22 -21.14
C MET A 238 -6.17 -1.38 -21.72
N GLU A 239 -7.40 -1.89 -21.71
CA GLU A 239 -8.58 -1.16 -22.15
C GLU A 239 -8.85 0.05 -21.26
N ALA A 240 -8.81 -0.13 -19.93
CA ALA A 240 -8.92 0.97 -18.98
C ALA A 240 -7.84 2.04 -19.18
N TYR A 241 -6.60 1.62 -19.44
CA TYR A 241 -5.51 2.52 -19.78
C TYR A 241 -5.78 3.27 -21.10
N SER A 242 -6.25 2.56 -22.13
CA SER A 242 -6.54 3.13 -23.45
C SER A 242 -7.64 4.19 -23.37
N VAL A 243 -8.73 3.88 -22.66
CA VAL A 243 -9.81 4.82 -22.33
C VAL A 243 -9.26 6.05 -21.62
N ALA A 244 -8.40 5.84 -20.61
CA ALA A 244 -7.83 6.96 -19.86
C ALA A 244 -7.00 7.88 -20.75
N ARG A 245 -6.18 7.32 -21.64
CA ARG A 245 -5.39 8.11 -22.60
C ARG A 245 -6.26 8.82 -23.63
N GLN A 246 -7.27 8.15 -24.17
CA GLN A 246 -8.17 8.70 -25.18
C GLN A 246 -8.97 9.90 -24.66
N PHE A 247 -9.45 9.83 -23.42
CA PHE A 247 -10.33 10.85 -22.84
C PHE A 247 -9.65 11.76 -21.81
N ASN A 248 -8.33 11.72 -21.71
CA ASN A 248 -7.53 12.48 -20.75
C ASN A 248 -8.00 12.28 -19.29
N LEU A 249 -8.23 11.02 -18.92
CA LEU A 249 -8.61 10.58 -17.58
C LEU A 249 -7.40 9.98 -16.85
N ILE A 250 -7.59 9.63 -15.57
CA ILE A 250 -6.51 9.07 -14.75
C ILE A 250 -6.47 7.54 -14.95
N PRO A 251 -5.33 6.96 -15.38
CA PRO A 251 -5.19 5.50 -15.54
C PRO A 251 -5.00 4.79 -14.19
N PRO A 252 -5.26 3.46 -14.10
CA PRO A 252 -5.00 2.70 -12.88
C PRO A 252 -3.49 2.54 -12.67
N ILE A 253 -3.03 2.56 -11.42
CA ILE A 253 -1.59 2.50 -11.09
C ILE A 253 -1.09 1.10 -10.70
N CYS A 254 -2.01 0.19 -10.36
CA CYS A 254 -1.69 -1.15 -9.89
C CYS A 254 -2.83 -2.13 -10.15
N GLU A 255 -2.47 -3.41 -10.19
CA GLU A 255 -3.38 -4.55 -10.19
C GLU A 255 -3.12 -5.36 -8.92
N GLN A 256 -4.17 -5.66 -8.15
CA GLN A 256 -4.11 -6.56 -7.03
C GLN A 256 -4.48 -7.98 -7.49
N ALA A 257 -3.47 -8.80 -7.72
CA ALA A 257 -3.61 -10.18 -8.21
C ALA A 257 -3.29 -11.21 -7.13
N GLU A 258 -3.93 -12.38 -7.22
CA GLU A 258 -3.58 -13.55 -6.42
C GLU A 258 -2.22 -14.09 -6.87
N TYR A 259 -1.35 -14.36 -5.89
CA TYR A 259 -0.05 -14.95 -6.13
C TYR A 259 0.46 -15.78 -4.97
N HIS A 260 0.80 -17.02 -5.26
CA HIS A 260 1.44 -17.96 -4.35
C HIS A 260 2.02 -19.11 -5.18
N LEU A 261 2.71 -20.07 -4.54
CA LEU A 261 3.38 -21.17 -5.25
C LEU A 261 2.49 -21.98 -6.21
N PHE A 262 1.17 -21.99 -5.96
CA PHE A 262 0.18 -22.70 -6.77
C PHE A 262 -0.58 -21.80 -7.78
N GLN A 263 -0.42 -20.48 -7.71
CA GLN A 263 -1.05 -19.51 -8.60
C GLN A 263 -0.02 -18.45 -9.01
N ARG A 264 0.64 -18.68 -10.14
CA ARG A 264 1.85 -17.92 -10.55
C ARG A 264 1.71 -17.21 -11.89
N GLU A 265 0.94 -17.79 -12.80
CA GLU A 265 0.89 -17.44 -14.22
C GLU A 265 0.66 -15.94 -14.46
N LYS A 266 -0.41 -15.36 -13.89
CA LYS A 266 -0.76 -13.96 -14.12
C LYS A 266 0.37 -12.99 -13.72
N VAL A 267 0.97 -13.20 -12.56
CA VAL A 267 1.97 -12.29 -11.99
C VAL A 267 3.35 -12.49 -12.61
N GLU A 268 3.70 -13.71 -12.99
CA GLU A 268 5.02 -14.00 -13.60
C GLU A 268 5.06 -13.75 -15.10
N VAL A 269 3.93 -13.86 -15.80
CA VAL A 269 3.88 -13.77 -17.26
C VAL A 269 3.20 -12.49 -17.74
N GLN A 270 2.00 -12.19 -17.24
CA GLN A 270 1.18 -11.11 -17.81
C GLN A 270 1.49 -9.73 -17.21
N LEU A 271 1.61 -9.63 -15.88
CA LEU A 271 1.84 -8.35 -15.20
C LEU A 271 3.19 -7.68 -15.54
N PRO A 272 4.31 -8.40 -15.75
CA PRO A 272 5.57 -7.77 -16.15
C PRO A 272 5.44 -7.06 -17.51
N GLU A 273 4.75 -7.67 -18.47
CA GLU A 273 4.50 -7.02 -19.76
C GLU A 273 3.68 -5.74 -19.61
N LEU A 274 2.63 -5.75 -18.80
CA LEU A 274 1.82 -4.56 -18.53
C LEU A 274 2.67 -3.45 -17.89
N PHE A 275 3.49 -3.81 -16.90
CA PHE A 275 4.36 -2.85 -16.22
C PHE A 275 5.33 -2.17 -17.20
N HIS A 276 5.86 -2.92 -18.17
CA HIS A 276 6.71 -2.36 -19.22
C HIS A 276 5.92 -1.50 -20.22
N LYS A 277 4.77 -1.97 -20.71
CA LYS A 277 3.98 -1.32 -21.78
C LYS A 277 3.27 -0.03 -21.34
N ILE A 278 2.54 -0.06 -20.23
CA ILE A 278 1.65 1.04 -19.80
C ILE A 278 2.12 1.75 -18.55
N GLY A 279 3.18 1.25 -17.93
CA GLY A 279 3.78 1.94 -16.81
C GLY A 279 4.66 3.14 -17.24
N GLU A 280 5.15 3.19 -18.48
CA GLU A 280 6.00 4.30 -18.97
C GLU A 280 5.17 5.57 -19.23
N LYS A 281 5.76 6.73 -18.90
CA LYS A 281 5.15 8.04 -19.12
C LYS A 281 5.29 8.47 -20.58
#